data_AF-A0A317MTM3-F1
#
_entry.id   AF-A0A317MTM3-F1
#
_cell.length_a   1.000
_cell.length_b   1.000
_cell.length_c   1.000
_cell.angle_alpha   90.00
_cell.angle_beta   90.00
_cell.angle_gamma   90.00
#
_symmetry.space_group_name_H-M   'P 1'
#
loop_
_entity.id
_entity.type
_entity.pdbx_description
1 polymer ?
#
loop_
_entity_poly.entity_id
_entity_poly.type
_entity_poly.pdbx_seq_one_letter_code
_entity_poly.pdbx_strand_id
1 'polypeptide(L)'
;MADNALFIWTESMNIGIPVIDGQHRLLMELINRLYLSVVRRESQTATSQILDELIDYTRVHFTLEEQLLEDVGYESTDLEQHRQVHRRFVERIEQAAERHLGEGKSVSFELISLLKHWLKEHILITDRRYADALRAAGVLTADGVLHIDGVEIAETLSDPSAPGQAIAAANDAGRAWWKIWHFPLRSRAR
;
A
#
# COMPACT_ATOMS: atom_id res chain seq x y z
N MET A 1 11.26 -1.09 -24.02
CA MET A 1 10.64 -2.26 -23.36
C MET A 1 9.31 -1.86 -22.70
N ALA A 2 8.36 -1.32 -23.47
CA ALA A 2 7.06 -0.84 -22.97
C ALA A 2 5.87 -1.68 -23.49
N ASP A 3 6.07 -2.57 -24.46
CA ASP A 3 4.99 -3.20 -25.23
C ASP A 3 4.17 -4.28 -24.48
N ASN A 4 4.47 -4.58 -23.22
CA ASN A 4 3.83 -5.67 -22.47
C ASN A 4 3.33 -5.30 -21.06
N ALA A 5 3.32 -4.01 -20.68
CA ALA A 5 2.84 -3.59 -19.37
C ALA A 5 1.30 -3.49 -19.35
N LEU A 6 0.65 -4.18 -18.41
CA LEU A 6 -0.80 -4.13 -18.23
C LEU A 6 -1.26 -2.76 -17.69
N PHE A 7 -0.44 -2.15 -16.84
CA PHE A 7 -0.75 -0.96 -16.07
C PHE A 7 0.45 -0.01 -16.09
N ILE A 8 0.26 1.20 -16.62
CA ILE A 8 1.34 2.18 -16.80
C ILE A 8 1.05 3.38 -15.88
N TRP A 9 2.07 3.80 -15.14
CA TRP A 9 1.99 4.98 -14.28
C TRP A 9 1.84 6.24 -15.11
N THR A 10 0.94 7.12 -14.69
CA THR A 10 0.77 8.45 -15.28
C THR A 10 0.88 9.50 -14.19
N GLU A 11 1.35 10.69 -14.54
CA GLU A 11 1.52 11.79 -13.59
C GLU A 11 0.24 12.14 -12.82
N SER A 12 -0.93 11.94 -13.44
CA SER A 12 -2.24 12.11 -12.81
C SER A 12 -2.49 11.20 -11.60
N MET A 13 -1.70 10.13 -11.44
CA MET A 13 -1.80 9.22 -10.29
C MET A 13 -0.96 9.70 -9.10
N ASN A 14 -0.03 10.66 -9.27
CA ASN A 14 0.70 11.21 -8.14
C ASN A 14 -0.26 12.00 -7.26
N ILE A 15 -0.49 11.58 -6.02
CA ILE A 15 -1.30 12.33 -5.04
C ILE A 15 -0.51 13.46 -4.41
N GLY A 16 0.80 13.54 -4.68
CA GLY A 16 1.69 14.60 -4.22
C GLY A 16 2.19 14.39 -2.79
N ILE A 17 2.21 13.13 -2.34
CA ILE A 17 2.87 12.69 -1.11
C ILE A 17 3.92 11.67 -1.53
N PRO A 18 5.21 12.05 -1.64
CA PRO A 18 6.22 11.25 -2.34
C PRO A 18 6.36 9.81 -1.84
N VAL A 19 6.25 9.60 -0.53
CA VAL A 19 6.31 8.26 0.07
C VAL A 19 5.14 7.37 -0.38
N ILE A 20 3.92 7.91 -0.42
CA ILE A 20 2.73 7.19 -0.87
C ILE A 20 2.77 6.94 -2.38
N ASP A 21 3.17 7.95 -3.16
CA ASP A 21 3.35 7.81 -4.61
C ASP A 21 4.38 6.72 -4.97
N GLY A 22 5.44 6.59 -4.17
CA GLY A 22 6.40 5.50 -4.28
C GLY A 22 5.78 4.12 -4.01
N GLN A 23 4.99 3.98 -2.94
CA GLN A 23 4.29 2.73 -2.61
C GLN A 23 3.28 2.33 -3.69
N HIS A 24 2.52 3.29 -4.23
CA HIS A 24 1.59 3.06 -5.33
C HIS A 24 2.28 2.54 -6.60
N ARG A 25 3.45 3.09 -6.93
CA ARG A 25 4.27 2.60 -8.06
C ARG A 25 4.71 1.16 -7.84
N LEU A 26 5.15 0.80 -6.63
CA LEU A 26 5.54 -0.57 -6.34
C LEU A 26 4.36 -1.55 -6.41
N LEU A 27 3.18 -1.18 -5.89
CA LEU A 27 1.96 -1.98 -6.06
C LEU A 27 1.61 -2.21 -7.53
N MET A 28 1.72 -1.17 -8.36
CA MET A 28 1.53 -1.28 -9.80
C MET A 28 2.56 -2.22 -10.46
N GLU A 29 3.82 -2.14 -10.07
CA GLU A 29 4.87 -3.04 -10.55
C GLU A 29 4.59 -4.50 -10.19
N LEU A 30 4.11 -4.77 -8.97
CA LEU A 30 3.69 -6.09 -8.52
C LEU A 30 2.51 -6.63 -9.35
N ILE A 31 1.51 -5.80 -9.63
CA ILE A 31 0.38 -6.16 -10.51
C ILE A 31 0.87 -6.48 -11.93
N ASN A 32 1.80 -5.69 -12.47
CA ASN A 32 2.40 -5.96 -13.77
C ASN A 32 3.21 -7.26 -13.78
N ARG A 33 3.98 -7.55 -12.72
CA ARG A 33 4.70 -8.81 -12.56
C ARG A 33 3.75 -10.01 -12.52
N LEU A 34 2.66 -9.89 -11.78
CA LEU A 34 1.62 -10.92 -11.69
C LEU A 34 0.94 -11.16 -13.05
N TYR A 35 0.66 -10.09 -13.79
CA TYR A 35 0.14 -10.21 -15.15
C TYR A 35 1.10 -10.94 -16.09
N LEU A 36 2.39 -10.57 -16.05
CA LEU A 36 3.40 -11.17 -16.91
C LEU A 36 3.63 -12.65 -16.60
N SER A 37 3.59 -13.06 -15.33
CA SER A 37 3.75 -14.47 -14.96
C SER A 37 2.61 -15.33 -15.53
N VAL A 38 1.37 -14.83 -15.51
CA VAL A 38 0.21 -15.49 -16.14
C VAL A 38 0.34 -15.52 -17.66
N VAL A 39 0.69 -14.40 -18.31
CA VAL A 39 0.87 -14.33 -19.78
C VAL A 39 1.97 -15.27 -20.27
N ARG A 40 3.07 -15.36 -19.52
CA ARG A 40 4.22 -16.22 -19.84
C ARG A 40 4.02 -17.68 -19.43
N ARG A 41 2.89 -18.01 -18.78
CA ARG A 41 2.58 -19.35 -18.27
C ARG A 41 3.69 -19.86 -17.36
N GLU A 42 4.18 -18.99 -16.48
CA GLU A 42 5.12 -19.37 -15.44
C GLU A 42 4.49 -20.42 -14.50
N SER A 43 5.32 -21.06 -13.67
CA SER A 43 4.82 -22.09 -12.76
C SER A 43 3.78 -21.52 -11.80
N GLN A 44 2.86 -22.38 -11.34
CA GLN A 44 1.87 -21.98 -10.35
C GLN A 44 2.55 -21.44 -9.08
N THR A 45 3.60 -22.10 -8.60
CA THR A 45 4.39 -21.65 -7.45
C THR A 45 4.94 -20.24 -7.64
N ALA A 46 5.55 -19.94 -8.79
CA ALA A 46 6.09 -18.61 -9.06
C ALA A 46 4.98 -17.55 -9.11
N THR A 47 3.86 -17.87 -9.73
CA THR A 47 2.69 -16.97 -9.82
C THR A 47 2.08 -16.71 -8.42
N SER A 48 1.93 -17.75 -7.61
CA SER A 48 1.42 -17.66 -6.24
C SER A 48 2.34 -16.81 -5.35
N GLN A 49 3.66 -16.98 -5.45
CA GLN A 49 4.61 -16.16 -4.69
C GLN A 49 4.48 -14.66 -4.98
N ILE A 50 4.25 -14.29 -6.25
CA ILE A 50 4.04 -12.88 -6.63
C ILE A 50 2.70 -12.37 -6.07
N LEU A 51 1.66 -13.21 -6.08
CA LEU A 51 0.36 -12.86 -5.49
C LEU A 51 0.46 -12.65 -3.98
N ASP A 52 1.17 -13.53 -3.27
CA ASP A 52 1.40 -13.41 -1.82
C ASP A 52 2.18 -12.13 -1.51
N GLU A 53 3.26 -11.85 -2.25
CA GLU A 53 4.04 -10.60 -2.16
C GLU A 53 3.16 -9.35 -2.38
N LEU A 54 2.24 -9.39 -3.35
CA LEU A 54 1.30 -8.30 -3.62
C LEU A 54 0.32 -8.09 -2.47
N ILE A 55 -0.25 -9.16 -1.91
CA ILE A 55 -1.20 -9.09 -0.78
C ILE A 55 -0.49 -8.53 0.45
N ASP A 56 0.70 -9.04 0.78
CA ASP A 56 1.49 -8.58 1.92
C ASP A 56 1.86 -7.10 1.78
N TYR A 57 2.33 -6.69 0.60
CA TYR A 57 2.70 -5.29 0.37
C TYR A 57 1.48 -4.36 0.39
N THR A 58 0.31 -4.82 -0.07
CA THR A 58 -0.95 -4.07 0.03
C THR A 58 -1.30 -3.78 1.50
N ARG A 59 -1.13 -4.75 2.40
CA ARG A 59 -1.37 -4.58 3.85
C ARG A 59 -0.39 -3.59 4.49
N VAL A 60 0.88 -3.66 4.10
CA VAL A 60 1.92 -2.72 4.56
C VAL A 60 1.60 -1.30 4.13
N HIS A 61 1.26 -1.11 2.86
CA HIS A 61 0.89 0.18 2.30
C HIS A 61 -0.30 0.81 3.06
N PHE A 62 -1.41 0.06 3.21
CA PHE A 62 -2.58 0.55 3.94
C PHE A 62 -2.27 0.88 5.41
N THR A 63 -1.49 0.06 6.10
CA THR A 63 -1.09 0.36 7.49
C THR A 63 -0.32 1.67 7.59
N LEU A 64 0.63 1.89 6.67
CA LEU A 64 1.44 3.12 6.66
C LEU A 64 0.57 4.33 6.35
N GLU A 65 -0.31 4.23 5.36
CA GLU A 65 -1.21 5.31 4.96
C GLU A 65 -2.18 5.66 6.08
N GLU A 66 -2.81 4.68 6.71
CA GLU A 66 -3.72 4.89 7.82
C GLU A 66 -3.03 5.53 9.03
N GLN A 67 -1.78 5.13 9.32
CA GLN A 67 -0.98 5.74 10.37
C GLN A 67 -0.61 7.18 10.02
N LEU A 68 -0.19 7.44 8.78
CA LEU A 68 0.13 8.77 8.29
C LEU A 68 -1.09 9.70 8.45
N LEU A 69 -2.28 9.24 8.04
CA LEU A 69 -3.51 10.00 8.17
C LEU A 69 -3.90 10.27 9.63
N GLU A 70 -3.67 9.32 10.53
CA GLU A 70 -3.89 9.50 11.96
C GLU A 70 -2.92 10.53 12.56
N ASP A 71 -1.63 10.43 12.23
CA ASP A 71 -0.58 11.31 12.74
C ASP A 71 -0.81 12.77 12.31
N VAL A 72 -1.23 12.99 11.06
CA VAL A 72 -1.52 14.33 10.53
C VAL A 72 -2.89 14.89 10.95
N GLY A 73 -3.64 14.16 11.78
CA GLY A 73 -4.93 14.60 12.29
C GLY A 73 -6.04 14.63 11.25
N TYR A 74 -6.03 13.72 10.28
CA TYR A 74 -7.14 13.58 9.33
C TYR A 74 -8.43 13.23 10.06
N GLU A 75 -9.56 13.77 9.57
CA GLU A 75 -10.86 13.67 10.24
C GLU A 75 -11.23 12.22 10.56
N SER A 76 -11.47 11.94 11.85
CA SER A 76 -11.63 10.57 12.36
C SER A 76 -12.73 9.76 11.65
N THR A 77 -13.82 10.42 11.25
CA THR A 77 -14.91 9.79 10.49
C THR A 77 -14.50 9.43 9.06
N ASP A 78 -13.68 10.26 8.41
CA ASP A 78 -13.19 10.01 7.06
C ASP A 78 -12.08 8.96 7.07
N LEU A 79 -11.22 8.97 8.11
CA LEU A 79 -10.20 7.93 8.34
C LEU A 79 -10.85 6.54 8.51
N GLU A 80 -11.92 6.43 9.30
CA GLU A 80 -12.58 5.14 9.49
C GLU A 80 -13.26 4.64 8.20
N GLN A 81 -13.83 5.54 7.39
CA GLN A 81 -14.36 5.16 6.08
C GLN A 81 -13.25 4.64 5.15
N HIS A 82 -12.09 5.29 5.16
CA HIS A 82 -10.92 4.88 4.39
C HIS A 82 -10.42 3.49 4.82
N ARG A 83 -10.24 3.28 6.13
CA ARG A 83 -9.93 1.95 6.72
C ARG A 83 -10.92 0.87 6.32
N GLN A 84 -12.22 1.19 6.26
CA GLN A 84 -13.24 0.24 5.82
C GLN A 84 -13.10 -0.13 4.34
N VAL A 85 -12.71 0.82 3.48
CA VAL A 85 -12.41 0.55 2.06
C VAL A 85 -11.22 -0.40 1.94
N HIS A 86 -10.15 -0.20 2.72
CA HIS A 86 -8.99 -1.08 2.77
C HIS A 86 -9.34 -2.50 3.21
N ARG A 87 -9.99 -2.65 4.38
CA ARG A 87 -10.37 -3.96 4.92
C ARG A 87 -11.19 -4.77 3.92
N ARG A 88 -12.19 -4.16 3.29
CA ARG A 88 -13.02 -4.83 2.27
C ARG A 88 -12.22 -5.26 1.05
N PHE A 89 -11.23 -4.47 0.62
CA PHE A 89 -10.40 -4.84 -0.51
C PHE A 89 -9.48 -6.02 -0.19
N VAL A 90 -8.82 -5.97 0.97
CA VAL A 90 -7.97 -7.06 1.46
C VAL A 90 -8.76 -8.36 1.57
N GLU A 91 -9.92 -8.34 2.22
CA GLU A 91 -10.79 -9.52 2.32
C GLU A 91 -11.17 -10.07 0.94
N ARG A 92 -11.45 -9.18 -0.02
CA ARG A 92 -11.83 -9.58 -1.39
C ARG A 92 -10.68 -10.25 -2.14
N ILE A 93 -9.45 -9.73 -2.04
CA ILE A 93 -8.29 -10.30 -2.74
C ILE A 93 -7.85 -11.62 -2.10
N GLU A 94 -7.95 -11.76 -0.78
CA GLU A 94 -7.65 -13.02 -0.08
C GLU A 94 -8.63 -14.12 -0.44
N GLN A 95 -9.93 -13.84 -0.40
CA GLN A 95 -10.95 -14.80 -0.84
C GLN A 95 -10.76 -15.19 -2.30
N ALA A 96 -10.32 -14.25 -3.15
CA ALA A 96 -9.99 -14.58 -4.53
C ALA A 96 -8.74 -15.48 -4.59
N ALA A 97 -7.67 -15.16 -3.87
CA ALA A 97 -6.46 -15.97 -3.81
C ALA A 97 -6.74 -17.39 -3.34
N GLU A 98 -7.46 -17.55 -2.22
CA GLU A 98 -7.84 -18.85 -1.66
C GLU A 98 -8.60 -19.72 -2.66
N ARG A 99 -9.58 -19.15 -3.38
CA ARG A 99 -10.33 -19.90 -4.41
C ARG A 99 -9.42 -20.41 -5.52
N HIS A 100 -8.46 -19.61 -5.97
CA HIS A 100 -7.56 -20.03 -7.05
C HIS A 100 -6.54 -21.07 -6.57
N LEU A 101 -5.94 -20.86 -5.39
CA LEU A 101 -4.95 -21.76 -4.82
C LEU A 101 -5.56 -23.10 -4.39
N GLY A 102 -6.72 -23.07 -3.73
CA GLY A 102 -7.42 -24.26 -3.23
C GLY A 102 -7.95 -25.18 -4.34
N GLU A 103 -8.27 -24.62 -5.50
CA GLU A 103 -8.72 -25.39 -6.67
C GLU A 103 -7.55 -25.84 -7.57
N GLY A 104 -6.30 -25.55 -7.19
CA GLY A 104 -5.12 -25.86 -8.00
C GLY A 104 -5.10 -25.09 -9.33
N LYS A 105 -5.84 -23.97 -9.42
CA LYS A 105 -5.93 -23.15 -10.63
C LYS A 105 -4.83 -22.08 -10.65
N SER A 106 -4.45 -21.67 -11.86
CA SER A 106 -3.60 -20.49 -12.05
C SER A 106 -4.40 -19.22 -11.72
N VAL A 107 -3.70 -18.14 -11.35
CA VAL A 107 -4.30 -16.82 -11.13
C VAL A 107 -5.06 -16.37 -12.38
N SER A 108 -6.32 -15.95 -12.22
CA SER A 108 -7.15 -15.54 -13.33
C SER A 108 -6.87 -14.09 -13.77
N PHE A 109 -7.13 -13.82 -15.05
CA PHE A 109 -7.18 -12.44 -15.56
C PHE A 109 -8.27 -11.60 -14.89
N GLU A 110 -9.31 -12.22 -14.33
CA GLU A 110 -10.34 -11.52 -13.56
C GLU A 110 -9.76 -10.93 -12.27
N LEU A 111 -8.98 -11.71 -11.51
CA LEU A 111 -8.30 -11.22 -10.31
C LEU A 111 -7.30 -10.10 -10.65
N ILE A 112 -6.51 -10.27 -11.71
CA ILE A 112 -5.57 -9.23 -12.17
C ILE A 112 -6.32 -7.95 -12.57
N SER A 113 -7.45 -8.09 -13.27
CA SER A 113 -8.31 -6.96 -13.65
C SER A 113 -8.87 -6.26 -12.42
N LEU A 114 -9.35 -7.01 -11.42
CA LEU A 114 -9.82 -6.49 -10.14
C LEU A 114 -8.74 -5.64 -9.45
N LEU A 115 -7.53 -6.18 -9.30
CA LEU A 115 -6.40 -5.51 -8.64
C LEU A 115 -6.07 -4.19 -9.34
N LYS A 116 -5.94 -4.22 -10.68
CA LYS A 116 -5.63 -3.03 -11.49
C LYS A 116 -6.71 -1.94 -11.35
N HIS A 117 -7.97 -2.30 -11.54
CA HIS A 117 -9.05 -1.31 -11.55
C HIS A 117 -9.23 -0.69 -10.17
N TRP A 118 -9.20 -1.54 -9.12
CA TRP A 118 -9.33 -1.06 -7.75
C TRP A 118 -8.20 -0.11 -7.38
N LEU A 119 -6.93 -0.48 -7.62
CA LEU A 119 -5.79 0.37 -7.26
C LEU A 119 -5.86 1.71 -7.99
N LYS A 120 -6.15 1.69 -9.30
CA LYS A 120 -6.27 2.94 -10.08
C LYS A 120 -7.39 3.85 -9.55
N GLU A 121 -8.57 3.29 -9.29
CA GLU A 121 -9.72 4.06 -8.80
C GLU A 121 -9.47 4.62 -7.40
N HIS A 122 -8.89 3.80 -6.52
CA HIS A 122 -8.55 4.17 -5.16
C HIS A 122 -7.59 5.37 -5.12
N ILE A 123 -6.48 5.31 -5.87
CA ILE A 123 -5.50 6.41 -5.97
C ILE A 123 -6.14 7.71 -6.49
N LEU A 124 -6.95 7.59 -7.54
CA LEU A 124 -7.49 8.77 -8.24
C LEU A 124 -8.65 9.43 -7.51
N ILE A 125 -9.35 8.70 -6.64
CA ILE A 125 -10.56 9.17 -5.97
C ILE A 125 -10.36 9.23 -4.47
N THR A 126 -10.05 8.10 -3.84
CA THR A 126 -9.97 7.99 -2.38
C THR A 126 -8.73 8.69 -1.84
N ASP A 127 -7.57 8.42 -2.43
CA ASP A 127 -6.30 8.90 -1.85
C ASP A 127 -6.06 10.36 -2.20
N ARG A 128 -6.48 10.72 -3.42
CA ARG A 128 -6.63 12.10 -3.87
C ARG A 128 -7.40 12.95 -2.86
N ARG A 129 -8.53 12.43 -2.37
CA ARG A 129 -9.45 13.17 -1.50
C ARG A 129 -8.79 13.56 -0.19
N TYR A 130 -8.07 12.66 0.47
CA TYR A 130 -7.37 13.05 1.70
C TYR A 130 -6.19 13.98 1.37
N ALA A 131 -5.46 13.76 0.27
CA ALA A 131 -4.33 14.62 -0.07
C ALA A 131 -4.80 16.07 -0.30
N ASP A 132 -5.94 16.25 -0.96
CA ASP A 132 -6.55 17.57 -1.17
C ASP A 132 -7.06 18.18 0.14
N ALA A 133 -7.61 17.39 1.05
CA ALA A 133 -8.00 17.85 2.38
C ALA A 133 -6.78 18.31 3.21
N LEU A 134 -5.68 17.55 3.19
CA LEU A 134 -4.44 17.90 3.87
C LEU A 134 -3.82 19.19 3.29
N ARG A 135 -3.90 19.40 1.97
CA ARG A 135 -3.51 20.68 1.34
C ARG A 135 -4.37 21.83 1.81
N ALA A 136 -5.69 21.64 1.83
CA ALA A 136 -6.63 22.67 2.27
C ALA A 136 -6.43 23.05 3.74
N ALA A 137 -6.02 22.09 4.58
CA ALA A 137 -5.67 22.31 5.99
C ALA A 137 -4.28 22.94 6.20
N GLY A 138 -3.47 23.10 5.14
CA GLY A 138 -2.09 23.59 5.25
C GLY A 138 -1.09 22.57 5.82
N VAL A 139 -1.51 21.30 5.91
CA VAL A 139 -0.68 20.19 6.39
C VAL A 139 0.21 19.66 5.27
N LEU A 140 -0.28 19.61 4.02
CA LEU A 140 0.49 19.18 2.85
C LEU A 140 0.86 20.38 1.97
N THR A 141 2.14 20.61 1.76
CA THR A 141 2.64 21.67 0.88
C THR A 141 2.60 21.27 -0.60
N ALA A 142 2.84 22.24 -1.48
CA ALA A 142 2.88 22.01 -2.93
C ALA A 142 4.08 21.13 -3.36
N ASP A 143 5.17 21.14 -2.60
CA ASP A 143 6.36 20.30 -2.79
C ASP A 143 6.27 18.93 -2.11
N GLY A 144 5.11 18.60 -1.52
CA GLY A 144 4.83 17.27 -0.98
C GLY A 144 5.36 17.05 0.44
N VAL A 145 5.60 18.13 1.17
CA VAL A 145 6.07 18.11 2.56
C VAL A 145 4.87 18.13 3.49
N LEU A 146 4.88 17.24 4.50
CA LEU A 146 3.85 17.18 5.53
C LEU A 146 4.28 17.96 6.77
N HIS A 147 3.37 18.74 7.35
CA HIS A 147 3.58 19.52 8.56
C HIS A 147 2.52 19.22 9.62
N ILE A 148 2.96 19.01 10.86
CA ILE A 148 2.08 18.95 12.04
C ILE A 148 2.55 20.01 13.02
N ASP A 149 1.65 20.91 13.44
CA ASP A 149 1.94 21.99 14.40
C ASP A 149 3.19 22.83 14.05
N GLY A 150 3.46 23.01 12.76
CA GLY A 150 4.62 23.77 12.26
C GLY A 150 5.94 22.98 12.23
N VAL A 151 5.93 21.69 12.56
CA VAL A 151 7.06 20.78 12.41
C VAL A 151 6.93 20.01 11.11
N GLU A 152 7.96 20.10 10.27
CA GLU A 152 8.09 19.26 9.08
C GLU A 152 8.28 17.79 9.48
N ILE A 153 7.46 16.90 8.92
CA ILE A 153 7.65 15.47 9.03
C ILE A 153 8.64 15.03 7.94
N ALA A 154 9.93 15.35 8.15
CA ALA A 154 10.99 14.86 7.29
C ALA A 154 11.46 13.48 7.77
N GLU A 155 11.58 12.54 6.83
CA GLU A 155 12.43 11.34 6.90
C GLU A 155 12.08 10.16 7.83
N THR A 156 10.98 10.12 8.59
CA THR A 156 10.67 8.89 9.38
C THR A 156 10.17 7.70 8.55
N LEU A 157 9.95 7.88 7.24
CA LEU A 157 9.54 6.82 6.31
C LEU A 157 10.64 6.57 5.27
N SER A 158 11.85 6.26 5.73
CA SER A 158 12.99 5.99 4.86
C SER A 158 12.82 4.65 4.11
N ASP A 159 12.38 4.75 2.86
CA ASP A 159 12.76 3.96 1.67
C ASP A 159 12.81 2.41 1.73
N PRO A 160 11.87 1.72 1.06
CA PRO A 160 12.05 0.34 0.63
C PRO A 160 12.14 0.21 -0.91
N SER A 161 13.11 0.86 -1.55
CA SER A 161 13.35 0.77 -3.00
C SER A 161 14.11 -0.50 -3.42
N ALA A 162 13.53 -1.67 -3.16
CA ALA A 162 13.78 -2.91 -3.93
C ALA A 162 12.73 -3.97 -3.59
N PRO A 163 12.02 -4.61 -4.56
CA PRO A 163 10.90 -5.51 -4.27
C PRO A 163 11.22 -6.63 -3.27
N GLY A 164 12.41 -7.23 -3.35
CA GLY A 164 12.87 -8.27 -2.43
C GLY A 164 13.37 -7.79 -1.05
N GLN A 165 13.77 -6.52 -0.93
CA GLN A 165 14.18 -5.91 0.34
C GLN A 165 13.04 -5.13 0.99
N ALA A 166 12.03 -4.71 0.24
CA ALA A 166 10.86 -3.99 0.71
C ALA A 166 10.01 -4.82 1.65
N ILE A 167 9.82 -6.11 1.34
CA ILE A 167 9.13 -7.05 2.22
C ILE A 167 9.97 -7.31 3.49
N ALA A 168 11.29 -7.44 3.37
CA ALA A 168 12.17 -7.65 4.51
C ALA A 168 12.25 -6.41 5.42
N ALA A 169 12.37 -5.20 4.83
CA ALA A 169 12.44 -3.91 5.50
C ALA A 169 11.08 -3.47 6.06
N ALA A 170 9.96 -3.75 5.38
CA ALA A 170 8.62 -3.55 5.93
C ALA A 170 8.34 -4.52 7.09
N ASN A 171 8.81 -5.77 6.98
CA ASN A 171 8.73 -6.73 8.07
C ASN A 171 9.68 -6.39 9.23
N ASP A 172 10.87 -5.83 8.98
CA ASP A 172 11.80 -5.38 10.02
C ASP A 172 11.40 -4.04 10.64
N ALA A 173 10.86 -3.11 9.86
CA ALA A 173 10.22 -1.91 10.36
C ALA A 173 9.01 -2.31 11.22
N GLY A 174 8.08 -3.14 10.72
CA GLY A 174 6.96 -3.67 11.50
C GLY A 174 7.39 -4.39 12.79
N ARG A 175 8.49 -5.15 12.77
CA ARG A 175 9.11 -5.76 13.97
C ARG A 175 9.79 -4.74 14.89
N ALA A 176 10.40 -3.68 14.37
CA ALA A 176 11.00 -2.60 15.15
C ALA A 176 9.92 -1.75 15.85
N TRP A 177 8.85 -1.43 15.14
CA TRP A 177 7.64 -0.80 15.69
C TRP A 177 6.99 -1.68 16.77
N TRP A 178 6.93 -3.01 16.58
CA TRP A 178 6.47 -3.96 17.60
C TRP A 178 7.35 -3.98 18.86
N LYS A 179 8.68 -3.91 18.72
CA LYS A 179 9.63 -3.88 19.85
C LYS A 179 9.62 -2.57 20.64
N ILE A 180 9.27 -1.44 20.02
CA ILE A 180 9.19 -0.14 20.70
C ILE A 180 7.95 -0.05 21.60
N TRP A 181 6.89 -0.84 21.33
CA TRP A 181 5.60 -0.70 22.01
C TRP A 181 5.14 -1.91 22.85
N HIS A 182 5.78 -3.09 22.78
CA HIS A 182 5.33 -4.28 23.50
C HIS A 182 6.38 -4.92 24.44
N PHE A 183 6.72 -4.23 25.54
CA PHE A 183 6.98 -4.85 26.86
C PHE A 183 6.58 -3.89 28.01
N PRO A 184 6.10 -4.38 29.16
CA PRO A 184 4.88 -3.91 29.81
C PRO A 184 5.10 -2.80 30.84
N LEU A 185 3.99 -2.11 31.12
CA LEU A 185 3.60 -1.46 32.37
C LEU A 185 4.74 -1.12 33.35
N ARG A 186 4.92 0.18 33.54
CA ARG A 186 5.54 0.81 34.71
C ARG A 186 5.42 -0.06 35.96
N SER A 187 6.54 -0.58 36.44
CA SER A 187 6.70 -0.82 37.87
C SER A 187 6.68 0.54 38.56
N ARG A 188 5.58 0.84 39.25
CA ARG A 188 5.62 1.85 40.30
C ARG A 188 6.50 1.30 41.42
N ALA A 189 7.69 1.87 41.55
CA ALA A 189 8.52 1.70 42.73
C ALA A 189 7.99 2.61 43.84
N ARG A 190 7.36 1.99 44.84
CA ARG A 190 7.46 2.19 46.30
C ARG A 190 6.15 1.82 46.99
#